data_AF-A0A4Q2JHF4-F1
#
_entry.id   AF-A0A4Q2JHF4-F1
#
_cell.length_a   1.000
_cell.length_b   1.000
_cell.length_c   1.000
_cell.angle_alpha   90.00
_cell.angle_beta   90.00
_cell.angle_gamma   90.00
#
_symmetry.space_group_name_H-M   'P 1'
#
loop_
_entity.id
_entity.type
_entity.pdbx_description
1 polymer ?
#
loop_
_entity_poly.entity_id
_entity_poly.type
_entity_poly.pdbx_seq_one_letter_code
_entity_poly.pdbx_strand_id
1 'polypeptide(L)'
;MPAPVPATITYPADLPVSGRRDDIARAIRDHQVVIVAGATGSGKTTQLPKICLELGRESIAHTQPRRIAARTIAERVSEELGVELGDLVGYQVRFTDRASEATRIKVMTDGILLNEIHRDRDLRRYDTIIIDEAHERSLNIDFLLGYLKRLLPRRPDLRVVITSATIDPESFAAHFADAGGTPAPIIEVSGRTYPVEVRYRPLVAESAGSGPGEEADDEGAAAEDRDIQRGILDALDELGREAPGDVLVFLSGESEIRDAEAAVRAHATRRGAADVTEVLPLYGRLSSADQHRVFEPSKVAGLRRRVILATNVAETSLTVPGIRYVVDAGTARISRYSARSKVQRLPIEPISQASANQRSGRSGRTSDGIAIRLYSEDDFDKRPEFTDPEILRTNLAAVILQMASLGLGAVEDFPFLTPPDARGIRDGVDLLRELGAIDEADAAGGPELTRTGRQLARLPIEPRFARMVLESKAQGVSREVLAIVAGLTIQDPRERPLERREQADEMHRRFVDPTSDFITLLNLWNHLEQQQRELSGSAFRRMCRSEFLNYLRVREWQDLYRQLVRLAKPLGLHVAAEAGAPNPDGIHRSLLAGLLSQIGIRDDSRTSSGRGGAGTQREAERRGRR
;
A
#
# COMPACT_ATOMS: atom_id res chain seq x y z
N MET A 1 -10.87 -6.59 -34.14
CA MET A 1 -9.58 -6.24 -34.78
C MET A 1 -8.79 -5.39 -33.80
N PRO A 2 -7.46 -5.57 -33.66
CA PRO A 2 -6.66 -4.74 -32.76
C PRO A 2 -6.81 -3.25 -33.14
N ALA A 3 -6.83 -2.37 -32.14
CA ALA A 3 -6.87 -0.93 -32.40
C ALA A 3 -5.61 -0.51 -33.19
N PRO A 4 -5.75 0.35 -34.22
CA PRO A 4 -4.60 0.79 -35.00
C PRO A 4 -3.63 1.54 -34.10
N VAL A 5 -2.36 1.14 -34.15
CA VAL A 5 -1.28 1.91 -33.51
C VAL A 5 -1.12 3.22 -34.30
N PRO A 6 -1.01 4.38 -33.61
CA PRO A 6 -0.74 5.64 -34.29
C PRO A 6 0.48 5.52 -35.21
N ALA A 7 0.39 6.06 -36.42
CA ALA A 7 1.47 6.00 -37.41
C ALA A 7 2.77 6.67 -36.92
N THR A 8 2.71 7.52 -35.90
CA THR A 8 3.85 8.15 -35.26
C THR A 8 3.62 8.24 -33.76
N ILE A 9 4.53 7.65 -32.98
CA ILE A 9 4.55 7.77 -31.52
C ILE A 9 5.48 8.93 -31.16
N THR A 10 4.97 9.93 -30.45
CA THR A 10 5.74 11.11 -30.03
C THR A 10 6.26 10.94 -28.61
N TYR A 11 7.44 11.50 -28.34
CA TYR A 11 8.11 11.42 -27.04
C TYR A 11 8.42 12.84 -26.55
N PRO A 12 8.06 13.21 -25.32
CA PRO A 12 8.41 14.52 -24.77
C PRO A 12 9.94 14.65 -24.64
N ALA A 13 10.54 15.63 -25.34
CA ALA A 13 11.99 15.81 -25.40
C ALA A 13 12.61 16.28 -24.06
N ASP A 14 11.77 16.77 -23.15
CA ASP A 14 12.12 17.19 -21.80
C ASP A 14 12.28 16.02 -20.82
N LEU A 15 11.73 14.84 -21.13
CA LEU A 15 11.86 13.67 -20.27
C LEU A 15 13.19 12.94 -20.50
N PRO A 16 13.97 12.64 -19.43
CA PRO A 16 15.24 11.91 -19.53
C PRO A 16 15.15 10.58 -20.29
N VAL A 17 14.09 9.80 -20.08
CA VAL A 17 13.90 8.51 -20.76
C VAL A 17 13.81 8.67 -22.28
N SER A 18 13.20 9.76 -22.76
CA SER A 18 13.11 10.03 -24.20
C SER A 18 14.49 10.21 -24.84
N GLY A 19 15.45 10.81 -24.12
CA GLY A 19 16.83 10.98 -24.59
C GLY A 19 17.62 9.68 -24.67
N ARG A 20 17.21 8.62 -23.96
CA ARG A 20 17.82 7.28 -24.00
C ARG A 20 16.93 6.27 -24.73
N ARG A 21 15.92 6.72 -25.46
CA ARG A 21 14.95 5.86 -26.18
C ARG A 21 15.63 4.83 -27.07
N ASP A 22 16.60 5.25 -27.89
CA ASP A 22 17.26 4.35 -28.85
C ASP A 22 18.10 3.28 -28.15
N ASP A 23 18.75 3.64 -27.03
CA ASP A 23 19.49 2.69 -26.20
C ASP A 23 18.57 1.65 -25.56
N ILE A 24 17.45 2.12 -24.98
CA ILE A 24 16.44 1.26 -24.37
C ILE A 24 15.81 0.35 -25.43
N ALA A 25 15.46 0.90 -26.60
CA ALA A 25 14.84 0.16 -27.68
C ALA A 25 15.77 -0.94 -28.21
N ARG A 26 17.06 -0.64 -28.37
CA ARG A 26 18.10 -1.61 -28.72
C ARG A 26 18.25 -2.68 -27.64
N ALA A 27 18.34 -2.29 -26.37
CA ALA A 27 18.45 -3.25 -25.27
C ALA A 27 17.28 -4.24 -25.22
N ILE A 28 16.03 -3.76 -25.35
CA ILE A 28 14.81 -4.60 -25.35
C ILE A 28 14.75 -5.51 -26.57
N ARG A 29 15.27 -5.06 -27.72
CA ARG A 29 15.35 -5.89 -28.93
C ARG A 29 16.32 -7.04 -28.74
N ASP A 30 17.49 -6.75 -28.18
CA ASP A 30 18.64 -7.66 -28.18
C ASP A 30 18.66 -8.59 -26.96
N HIS A 31 17.98 -8.22 -25.87
CA HIS A 31 17.97 -8.97 -24.61
C HIS A 31 16.56 -9.33 -24.19
N GLN A 32 16.41 -10.51 -23.56
CA GLN A 32 15.12 -10.97 -23.07
C GLN A 32 14.66 -10.20 -21.82
N VAL A 33 15.60 -9.80 -20.96
CA VAL A 33 15.37 -9.00 -19.76
C VAL A 33 16.21 -7.74 -19.82
N VAL A 34 15.63 -6.60 -19.47
CA VAL A 34 16.34 -5.31 -19.37
C VAL A 34 15.96 -4.63 -18.07
N ILE A 35 16.96 -4.13 -17.33
CA ILE A 35 16.75 -3.31 -16.14
C ILE A 35 16.86 -1.83 -16.55
N VAL A 36 15.84 -1.03 -16.25
CA VAL A 36 15.83 0.42 -16.50
C VAL A 36 15.81 1.15 -15.17
N ALA A 37 16.96 1.70 -14.79
CA ALA A 37 17.14 2.44 -13.54
C ALA A 37 17.02 3.95 -13.78
N GLY A 38 16.47 4.69 -12.84
CA GLY A 38 16.52 6.16 -12.87
C GLY A 38 15.55 6.80 -11.91
N ALA A 39 15.78 8.06 -11.54
CA ALA A 39 14.96 8.76 -10.54
C ALA A 39 13.46 8.80 -10.90
N THR A 40 12.61 8.98 -9.87
CA THR A 40 11.19 9.26 -10.09
C THR A 40 11.01 10.55 -10.93
N GLY A 41 10.03 10.56 -11.82
CA GLY A 41 9.82 11.69 -12.76
C GLY A 41 10.69 11.65 -14.02
N SER A 42 11.58 10.66 -14.21
CA SER A 42 12.36 10.52 -15.44
C SER A 42 11.54 10.10 -16.68
N GLY A 43 10.29 9.67 -16.48
CA GLY A 43 9.37 9.24 -17.54
C GLY A 43 9.33 7.73 -17.80
N LYS A 44 10.01 6.88 -16.99
CA LYS A 44 10.09 5.41 -17.21
C LYS A 44 8.72 4.79 -17.42
N THR A 45 7.86 4.98 -16.44
CA THR A 45 6.51 4.44 -16.38
C THR A 45 5.65 4.83 -17.58
N THR A 46 5.71 6.08 -18.08
CA THR A 46 4.85 6.50 -19.20
C THR A 46 5.46 6.21 -20.56
N GLN A 47 6.80 6.23 -20.69
CA GLN A 47 7.46 6.12 -21.99
C GLN A 47 7.84 4.68 -22.37
N LEU A 48 8.21 3.81 -21.42
CA LEU A 48 8.60 2.43 -21.71
C LEU A 48 7.53 1.60 -22.46
N PRO A 49 6.22 1.62 -22.09
CA PRO A 49 5.22 0.90 -22.86
C PRO A 49 5.07 1.42 -24.30
N LYS A 50 5.28 2.73 -24.52
CA LYS A 50 5.28 3.34 -25.86
C LYS A 50 6.48 2.86 -26.70
N ILE A 51 7.68 2.79 -26.09
CA ILE A 51 8.88 2.23 -26.74
C ILE A 51 8.65 0.76 -27.12
N CYS A 52 8.06 -0.04 -26.23
CA CYS A 52 7.70 -1.42 -26.55
C CYS A 52 6.72 -1.49 -27.72
N LEU A 53 5.70 -0.63 -27.75
CA LEU A 53 4.74 -0.58 -28.84
C LEU A 53 5.40 -0.22 -30.18
N GLU A 54 6.33 0.74 -30.18
CA GLU A 54 7.13 1.11 -31.36
C GLU A 54 7.97 -0.05 -31.89
N LEU A 55 8.53 -0.87 -30.99
CA LEU A 55 9.27 -2.08 -31.36
C LEU A 55 8.37 -3.20 -31.94
N GLY A 56 7.07 -2.94 -32.12
CA GLY A 56 6.12 -3.89 -32.69
C GLY A 56 5.53 -4.86 -31.67
N ARG A 57 5.72 -4.64 -30.37
CA ARG A 57 5.13 -5.49 -29.32
C ARG A 57 3.61 -5.30 -29.30
N GLU A 58 2.86 -6.40 -29.35
CA GLU A 58 1.42 -6.42 -29.57
C GLU A 58 0.60 -6.54 -28.28
N SER A 59 1.17 -7.15 -27.24
CA SER A 59 0.48 -7.34 -25.97
C SER A 59 1.43 -7.16 -24.79
N ILE A 60 1.29 -6.01 -24.13
CA ILE A 60 2.15 -5.50 -23.06
C ILE A 60 1.34 -5.48 -21.76
N ALA A 61 1.76 -6.31 -20.80
CA ALA A 61 1.34 -6.22 -19.41
C ALA A 61 2.26 -5.26 -18.66
N HIS A 62 1.73 -4.16 -18.14
CA HIS A 62 2.49 -3.18 -17.38
C HIS A 62 2.01 -3.19 -15.93
N THR A 63 2.78 -3.78 -15.02
CA THR A 63 2.39 -3.88 -13.62
C THR A 63 2.80 -2.65 -12.83
N GLN A 64 1.98 -2.28 -11.86
CA GLN A 64 2.14 -1.13 -10.99
C GLN A 64 1.61 -1.47 -9.59
N PRO A 65 2.38 -1.28 -8.51
CA PRO A 65 1.97 -1.70 -7.17
C PRO A 65 0.71 -0.98 -6.67
N ARG A 66 0.49 0.26 -7.12
CA ARG A 66 -0.59 1.13 -6.63
C ARG A 66 -1.71 1.28 -7.65
N ARG A 67 -2.96 1.04 -7.21
CA ARG A 67 -4.16 1.12 -8.07
C ARG A 67 -4.37 2.50 -8.70
N ILE A 68 -4.18 3.57 -7.92
CA ILE A 68 -4.35 4.94 -8.41
C ILE A 68 -3.31 5.23 -9.49
N ALA A 69 -2.05 4.87 -9.23
CA ALA A 69 -0.97 5.02 -10.20
C ALA A 69 -1.31 4.28 -11.50
N ALA A 70 -1.64 2.98 -11.44
CA ALA A 70 -2.00 2.18 -12.62
C ALA A 70 -3.07 2.86 -13.51
N ARG A 71 -4.11 3.44 -12.88
CA ARG A 71 -5.15 4.17 -13.59
C ARG A 71 -4.62 5.47 -14.22
N THR A 72 -3.96 6.32 -13.44
CA THR A 72 -3.44 7.62 -13.92
C THR A 72 -2.40 7.43 -15.03
N ILE A 73 -1.59 6.38 -14.95
CA ILE A 73 -0.61 6.02 -15.98
C ILE A 73 -1.32 5.63 -17.27
N ALA A 74 -2.34 4.77 -17.21
CA ALA A 74 -3.11 4.41 -18.40
C ALA A 74 -3.82 5.61 -19.02
N GLU A 75 -4.45 6.46 -18.21
CA GLU A 75 -5.03 7.74 -18.65
C GLU A 75 -3.98 8.60 -19.37
N ARG A 76 -2.81 8.81 -18.75
CA ARG A 76 -1.73 9.61 -19.33
C ARG A 76 -1.16 9.03 -20.62
N VAL A 77 -0.91 7.73 -20.68
CA VAL A 77 -0.39 7.07 -21.88
C VAL A 77 -1.43 7.12 -23.01
N SER A 78 -2.73 7.00 -22.69
CA SER A 78 -3.80 7.15 -23.67
C SER A 78 -3.87 8.58 -24.24
N GLU A 79 -3.73 9.59 -23.39
CA GLU A 79 -3.67 11.01 -23.79
C GLU A 79 -2.47 11.29 -24.70
N GLU A 80 -1.28 10.81 -24.33
CA GLU A 80 -0.06 11.01 -25.13
C GLU A 80 -0.09 10.29 -26.48
N LEU A 81 -0.80 9.16 -26.58
CA LEU A 81 -0.99 8.44 -27.83
C LEU A 81 -2.20 8.92 -28.65
N GLY A 82 -3.01 9.84 -28.10
CA GLY A 82 -4.21 10.34 -28.76
C GLY A 82 -5.30 9.28 -28.97
N VAL A 83 -5.43 8.32 -28.07
CA VAL A 83 -6.39 7.21 -28.14
C VAL A 83 -7.40 7.25 -27.01
N GLU A 84 -8.58 6.66 -27.21
CA GLU A 84 -9.55 6.51 -26.14
C GLU A 84 -9.10 5.44 -25.13
N LEU A 85 -9.21 5.75 -23.84
CA LEU A 85 -8.92 4.80 -22.77
C LEU A 85 -9.92 3.63 -22.80
N GLY A 86 -9.40 2.42 -22.89
CA GLY A 86 -10.16 1.17 -23.06
C GLY A 86 -9.96 0.52 -24.43
N ASP A 87 -9.45 1.28 -25.41
CA ASP A 87 -9.07 0.78 -26.73
C ASP A 87 -7.63 0.29 -26.70
N LEU A 88 -6.70 0.96 -27.39
CA LEU A 88 -5.29 0.58 -27.49
C LEU A 88 -4.59 0.50 -26.12
N VAL A 89 -4.93 1.43 -25.23
CA VAL A 89 -4.43 1.52 -23.86
C VAL A 89 -5.60 1.32 -22.91
N GLY A 90 -5.44 0.45 -21.94
CA GLY A 90 -6.43 0.18 -20.92
C GLY A 90 -5.79 -0.09 -19.57
N TYR A 91 -6.62 -0.22 -18.54
CA TYR A 91 -6.15 -0.65 -17.23
C TYR A 91 -7.04 -1.69 -16.59
N GLN A 92 -6.43 -2.50 -15.74
CA GLN A 92 -7.13 -3.48 -14.93
C GLN A 92 -6.59 -3.46 -13.51
N VAL A 93 -7.37 -2.93 -12.58
CA VAL A 93 -7.08 -2.98 -11.14
C VAL A 93 -8.14 -3.79 -10.44
N ARG A 94 -7.91 -4.16 -9.19
CA ARG A 94 -8.95 -4.84 -8.41
C ARG A 94 -10.25 -4.02 -8.45
N PHE A 95 -11.35 -4.68 -8.81
CA PHE A 95 -12.71 -4.12 -8.91
C PHE A 95 -13.00 -3.18 -10.08
N THR A 96 -12.00 -2.72 -10.84
CA THR A 96 -12.23 -1.81 -11.97
C THR A 96 -11.41 -2.28 -13.16
N ASP A 97 -12.11 -2.56 -14.24
CA ASP A 97 -11.52 -2.98 -15.51
C ASP A 97 -12.02 -2.05 -16.61
N ARG A 98 -11.08 -1.45 -17.32
CA ARG A 98 -11.31 -0.63 -18.50
C ARG A 98 -10.29 -1.05 -19.56
N ALA A 99 -10.39 -2.31 -19.98
CA ALA A 99 -9.66 -2.89 -21.09
C ALA A 99 -10.62 -3.71 -21.97
N SER A 100 -10.27 -3.85 -23.24
CA SER A 100 -11.01 -4.64 -24.22
C SER A 100 -10.10 -5.67 -24.88
N GLU A 101 -10.64 -6.45 -25.82
CA GLU A 101 -9.82 -7.32 -26.69
C GLU A 101 -8.89 -6.52 -27.61
N ALA A 102 -9.18 -5.23 -27.85
CA ALA A 102 -8.35 -4.35 -28.67
C ALA A 102 -7.14 -3.77 -27.89
N THR A 103 -7.11 -3.92 -26.57
CA THR A 103 -6.06 -3.37 -25.71
C THR A 103 -4.73 -4.07 -25.87
N ARG A 104 -3.72 -3.29 -26.27
CA ARG A 104 -2.32 -3.72 -26.44
C ARG A 104 -1.45 -3.33 -25.25
N ILE A 105 -1.68 -2.17 -24.63
CA ILE A 105 -1.02 -1.77 -23.38
C ILE A 105 -2.04 -1.90 -22.25
N LYS A 106 -1.90 -2.93 -21.42
CA LYS A 106 -2.73 -3.11 -20.24
C LYS A 106 -1.93 -2.77 -18.99
N VAL A 107 -2.23 -1.62 -18.38
CA VAL A 107 -1.66 -1.25 -17.08
C VAL A 107 -2.45 -1.91 -15.97
N MET A 108 -1.81 -2.64 -15.06
CA MET A 108 -2.52 -3.41 -14.03
C MET A 108 -1.78 -3.43 -12.71
N THR A 109 -2.47 -3.82 -11.63
CA THR A 109 -1.75 -4.10 -10.39
C THR A 109 -1.05 -5.44 -10.43
N ASP A 110 0.07 -5.60 -9.71
CA ASP A 110 0.84 -6.86 -9.64
C ASP A 110 -0.05 -8.08 -9.32
N GLY A 111 -0.98 -7.91 -8.37
CA GLY A 111 -1.95 -8.93 -7.98
C GLY A 111 -2.91 -9.38 -9.10
N ILE A 112 -3.16 -8.54 -10.11
CA ILE A 112 -3.99 -8.92 -11.28
C ILE A 112 -3.20 -9.86 -12.17
N LEU A 113 -1.93 -9.54 -12.47
CA LEU A 113 -1.06 -10.42 -13.25
C LEU A 113 -0.85 -11.76 -12.53
N LEU A 114 -0.60 -11.74 -11.21
CA LEU A 114 -0.50 -12.95 -10.38
C LEU A 114 -1.75 -13.83 -10.44
N ASN A 115 -2.93 -13.21 -10.43
CA ASN A 115 -4.18 -13.96 -10.53
C ASN A 115 -4.37 -14.55 -11.94
N GLU A 116 -3.85 -13.93 -12.99
CA GLU A 116 -3.89 -14.49 -14.35
C GLU A 116 -3.03 -15.76 -14.49
N ILE A 117 -1.93 -15.89 -13.75
CA ILE A 117 -1.08 -17.10 -13.73
C ILE A 117 -1.87 -18.38 -13.38
N HIS A 118 -2.91 -18.26 -12.54
CA HIS A 118 -3.75 -19.40 -12.17
C HIS A 118 -4.56 -19.95 -13.35
N ARG A 119 -4.85 -19.12 -14.36
CA ARG A 119 -5.59 -19.49 -15.56
C ARG A 119 -4.65 -19.82 -16.72
N ASP A 120 -3.58 -19.07 -16.85
CA ASP A 120 -2.57 -19.22 -17.89
C ASP A 120 -1.16 -19.18 -17.29
N ARG A 121 -0.62 -20.38 -17.05
CA ARG A 121 0.72 -20.55 -16.47
C ARG A 121 1.84 -20.08 -17.40
N ASP A 122 1.62 -20.07 -18.70
CA ASP A 122 2.66 -19.63 -19.62
C ASP A 122 2.54 -18.12 -19.90
N LEU A 123 1.51 -17.42 -19.39
CA LEU A 123 1.22 -16.01 -19.68
C LEU A 123 1.22 -15.71 -21.20
N ARG A 124 0.61 -16.59 -21.99
CA ARG A 124 0.59 -16.57 -23.46
C ARG A 124 -0.11 -15.35 -24.05
N ARG A 125 -0.98 -14.72 -23.26
CA ARG A 125 -1.63 -13.46 -23.66
C ARG A 125 -0.63 -12.35 -23.90
N TYR A 126 0.52 -12.35 -23.22
CA TYR A 126 1.49 -11.26 -23.29
C TYR A 126 2.75 -11.69 -24.04
N ASP A 127 3.24 -10.77 -24.85
CA ASP A 127 4.58 -10.83 -25.40
C ASP A 127 5.55 -10.01 -24.53
N THR A 128 5.08 -8.98 -23.83
CA THR A 128 5.96 -8.11 -23.02
C THR A 128 5.37 -7.91 -21.64
N ILE A 129 6.22 -8.00 -20.62
CA ILE A 129 5.85 -7.69 -19.24
C ILE A 129 6.78 -6.59 -18.74
N ILE A 130 6.20 -5.49 -18.26
CA ILE A 130 6.91 -4.41 -17.58
C ILE A 130 6.59 -4.53 -16.09
N ILE A 131 7.59 -4.82 -15.26
CA ILE A 131 7.49 -4.77 -13.80
C ILE A 131 7.97 -3.40 -13.35
N ASP A 132 7.01 -2.51 -13.04
CA ASP A 132 7.31 -1.14 -12.65
C ASP A 132 7.49 -1.00 -11.14
N GLU A 133 8.21 0.05 -10.72
CA GLU A 133 8.46 0.37 -9.31
C GLU A 133 8.99 -0.85 -8.50
N ALA A 134 9.87 -1.67 -9.09
CA ALA A 134 10.36 -2.91 -8.47
C ALA A 134 11.10 -2.70 -7.14
N HIS A 135 11.57 -1.47 -6.91
CA HIS A 135 12.16 -1.02 -5.65
C HIS A 135 11.18 -0.97 -4.46
N GLU A 136 9.86 -1.02 -4.68
CA GLU A 136 8.91 -1.19 -3.59
C GLU A 136 9.07 -2.55 -2.89
N ARG A 137 9.68 -3.54 -3.57
CA ARG A 137 9.99 -4.88 -3.03
C ARG A 137 8.80 -5.50 -2.28
N SER A 138 7.62 -5.36 -2.88
CA SER A 138 6.39 -5.97 -2.37
C SER A 138 6.44 -7.48 -2.57
N LEU A 139 5.67 -8.21 -1.76
CA LEU A 139 5.60 -9.66 -1.84
C LEU A 139 5.14 -10.14 -3.22
N ASN A 140 4.22 -9.40 -3.84
CA ASN A 140 3.70 -9.71 -5.17
C ASN A 140 4.77 -9.51 -6.26
N ILE A 141 5.56 -8.44 -6.17
CA ILE A 141 6.65 -8.17 -7.11
C ILE A 141 7.71 -9.27 -6.99
N ASP A 142 8.19 -9.56 -5.78
CA ASP A 142 9.21 -10.59 -5.56
C ASP A 142 8.75 -11.98 -6.05
N PHE A 143 7.47 -12.33 -5.86
CA PHE A 143 6.89 -13.54 -6.43
C PHE A 143 6.89 -13.52 -7.96
N LEU A 144 6.44 -12.42 -8.58
CA LEU A 144 6.42 -12.28 -10.04
C LEU A 144 7.82 -12.43 -10.63
N LEU A 145 8.84 -11.81 -10.01
CA LEU A 145 10.23 -11.92 -10.46
C LEU A 145 10.71 -13.36 -10.46
N GLY A 146 10.49 -14.09 -9.35
CA GLY A 146 10.86 -15.50 -9.29
C GLY A 146 10.07 -16.39 -10.25
N TYR A 147 8.79 -16.07 -10.46
CA TYR A 147 7.96 -16.79 -11.42
C TYR A 147 8.48 -16.60 -12.85
N LEU A 148 8.78 -15.36 -13.22
CA LEU A 148 9.34 -15.00 -14.53
C LEU A 148 10.70 -15.65 -14.73
N LYS A 149 11.57 -15.69 -13.71
CA LYS A 149 12.87 -16.37 -13.81
C LYS A 149 12.74 -17.84 -14.25
N ARG A 150 11.70 -18.54 -13.78
CA ARG A 150 11.40 -19.92 -14.21
C ARG A 150 10.68 -20.01 -15.56
N LEU A 151 9.87 -19.01 -15.90
CA LEU A 151 9.09 -18.99 -17.15
C LEU A 151 9.95 -18.65 -18.38
N LEU A 152 10.87 -17.69 -18.26
CA LEU A 152 11.62 -17.14 -19.39
C LEU A 152 12.38 -18.17 -20.23
N PRO A 153 13.01 -19.22 -19.67
CA PRO A 153 13.62 -20.29 -20.47
C PRO A 153 12.64 -21.04 -21.37
N ARG A 154 11.35 -21.08 -21.01
CA ARG A 154 10.26 -21.73 -21.78
C ARG A 154 9.53 -20.77 -22.73
N ARG A 155 9.70 -19.46 -22.55
CA ARG A 155 9.08 -18.38 -23.33
C ARG A 155 10.14 -17.44 -23.90
N PRO A 156 10.99 -17.89 -24.84
CA PRO A 156 12.04 -17.05 -25.44
C PRO A 156 11.49 -15.83 -26.19
N ASP A 157 10.22 -15.87 -26.58
CA ASP A 157 9.49 -14.79 -27.23
C ASP A 157 9.04 -13.67 -26.25
N LEU A 158 8.95 -13.97 -24.96
CA LEU A 158 8.54 -13.04 -23.91
C LEU A 158 9.69 -12.10 -23.56
N ARG A 159 9.42 -10.80 -23.58
CA ARG A 159 10.36 -9.75 -23.14
C ARG A 159 9.94 -9.24 -21.76
N VAL A 160 10.91 -8.97 -20.89
CA VAL A 160 10.69 -8.44 -19.54
C VAL A 160 11.48 -7.15 -19.36
N VAL A 161 10.81 -6.09 -18.93
CA VAL A 161 11.44 -4.83 -18.55
C VAL A 161 11.19 -4.60 -17.06
N ILE A 162 12.25 -4.47 -16.28
CA ILE A 162 12.14 -4.20 -14.84
C ILE A 162 12.59 -2.77 -14.62
N THR A 163 11.79 -1.99 -13.92
CA THR A 163 12.14 -0.59 -13.65
C THR A 163 12.36 -0.37 -12.15
N SER A 164 13.37 0.44 -11.82
CA SER A 164 13.68 0.80 -10.45
C SER A 164 14.00 2.29 -10.35
N ALA A 165 13.60 2.90 -9.22
CA ALA A 165 13.98 4.27 -8.87
C ALA A 165 15.22 4.35 -7.98
N THR A 166 15.71 3.21 -7.48
CA THR A 166 16.84 3.11 -6.56
C THR A 166 18.10 2.57 -7.23
N ILE A 167 19.23 2.70 -6.54
CA ILE A 167 20.58 2.34 -6.97
C ILE A 167 20.91 0.86 -6.67
N ASP A 168 19.92 -0.03 -6.58
CA ASP A 168 20.20 -1.48 -6.63
C ASP A 168 19.59 -2.14 -7.89
N PRO A 169 19.85 -1.62 -9.12
CA PRO A 169 19.56 -2.37 -10.34
C PRO A 169 20.41 -3.64 -10.48
N GLU A 170 21.54 -3.72 -9.78
CA GLU A 170 22.49 -4.83 -9.82
C GLU A 170 21.87 -6.12 -9.27
N SER A 171 21.13 -6.08 -8.15
CA SER A 171 20.47 -7.28 -7.63
C SER A 171 19.46 -7.85 -8.62
N PHE A 172 18.67 -7.00 -9.28
CA PHE A 172 17.75 -7.43 -10.34
C PHE A 172 18.50 -7.98 -11.56
N ALA A 173 19.58 -7.32 -11.99
CA ALA A 173 20.39 -7.78 -13.12
C ALA A 173 21.03 -9.14 -12.86
N ALA A 174 21.60 -9.33 -11.67
CA ALA A 174 22.20 -10.59 -11.23
C ALA A 174 21.14 -11.70 -11.11
N HIS A 175 19.96 -11.38 -10.57
CA HIS A 175 18.85 -12.33 -10.48
C HIS A 175 18.45 -12.88 -11.85
N PHE A 176 18.41 -12.03 -12.87
CA PHE A 176 18.11 -12.42 -14.25
C PHE A 176 19.32 -12.77 -15.10
N ALA A 177 20.46 -13.10 -14.48
CA ALA A 177 21.63 -13.56 -15.22
C ALA A 177 21.30 -14.76 -16.13
N ASP A 178 21.90 -14.77 -17.32
CA ASP A 178 21.71 -15.84 -18.29
C ASP A 178 22.38 -17.16 -17.86
N ALA A 179 22.29 -18.20 -18.69
CA ALA A 179 22.89 -19.50 -18.39
C ALA A 179 24.43 -19.46 -18.26
N GLY A 180 25.09 -18.43 -18.83
CA GLY A 180 26.52 -18.19 -18.70
C GLY A 180 26.89 -17.34 -17.48
N GLY A 181 25.90 -16.89 -16.70
CA GLY A 181 26.10 -16.01 -15.56
C GLY A 181 26.22 -14.53 -15.91
N THR A 182 25.95 -14.13 -17.16
CA THR A 182 25.99 -12.72 -17.57
C THR A 182 24.75 -12.01 -17.04
N PRO A 183 24.89 -10.97 -16.21
CA PRO A 183 23.74 -10.21 -15.69
C PRO A 183 22.93 -9.55 -16.82
N ALA A 184 21.63 -9.32 -16.57
CA ALA A 184 20.80 -8.57 -17.52
C ALA A 184 21.32 -7.13 -17.68
N PRO A 185 21.26 -6.52 -18.88
CA PRO A 185 21.75 -5.17 -19.10
C PRO A 185 20.98 -4.15 -18.26
N ILE A 186 21.74 -3.23 -17.65
CA ILE A 186 21.21 -2.09 -16.91
C ILE A 186 21.33 -0.85 -17.78
N ILE A 187 20.22 -0.17 -18.01
CA ILE A 187 20.17 1.14 -18.65
C ILE A 187 19.84 2.19 -17.60
N GLU A 188 20.84 2.97 -17.22
CA GLU A 188 20.66 4.11 -16.33
C GLU A 188 20.14 5.33 -17.08
N VAL A 189 19.04 5.87 -16.59
CA VAL A 189 18.44 7.11 -17.05
C VAL A 189 18.63 8.15 -15.96
N SER A 190 19.70 8.94 -16.11
CA SER A 190 20.01 10.07 -15.24
C SER A 190 18.84 11.05 -15.20
N GLY A 191 18.29 11.27 -13.99
CA GLY A 191 17.21 12.22 -13.79
C GLY A 191 17.66 13.66 -14.02
N ARG A 192 16.72 14.54 -14.39
CA ARG A 192 16.90 16.01 -14.32
C ARG A 192 16.51 16.51 -12.92
N THR A 193 17.09 15.94 -11.87
CA THR A 193 16.91 16.49 -10.52
C THR A 193 17.90 17.62 -10.33
N TYR A 194 17.39 18.78 -9.92
CA TYR A 194 18.20 19.88 -9.46
C TYR A 194 18.96 19.48 -8.19
N PRO A 195 20.16 20.04 -7.95
CA PRO A 195 20.89 19.78 -6.72
C PRO A 195 20.05 19.99 -5.46
N VAL A 196 20.21 19.08 -4.51
CA VAL A 196 19.61 19.19 -3.17
C VAL A 196 20.72 19.31 -2.15
N GLU A 197 20.75 20.44 -1.44
CA GLU A 197 21.63 20.62 -0.29
C GLU A 197 21.06 19.84 0.91
N VAL A 198 21.84 18.93 1.49
CA VAL A 198 21.44 18.18 2.69
C VAL A 198 22.06 18.82 3.92
N ARG A 199 21.23 19.15 4.92
CA ARG A 199 21.64 19.74 6.20
C ARG A 199 21.21 18.84 7.35
N TYR A 200 22.15 18.42 8.19
CA TYR A 200 21.87 17.62 9.38
C TYR A 200 21.64 18.52 10.61
N ARG A 201 20.56 18.27 11.35
CA ARG A 201 20.13 19.01 12.55
C ARG A 201 19.67 17.99 13.62
N PRO A 202 20.59 17.24 14.23
CA PRO A 202 20.24 16.24 15.24
C PRO A 202 19.47 16.88 16.41
N LEU A 203 18.41 16.21 16.86
CA LEU A 203 17.55 16.70 17.95
C LEU A 203 18.20 16.56 19.33
N VAL A 204 19.07 15.56 19.49
CA VAL A 204 19.84 15.33 20.71
C VAL A 204 21.30 15.65 20.41
N ALA A 205 21.93 16.49 21.23
CA ALA A 205 23.38 16.66 21.17
C ALA A 205 24.03 15.31 21.52
N GLU A 206 24.76 14.72 20.57
CA GLU A 206 25.50 13.47 20.76
C GLU A 206 26.36 13.57 22.03
N SER A 207 25.82 13.06 23.13
CA SER A 207 26.52 12.98 24.39
C SER A 207 27.30 11.68 24.33
N ALA A 208 28.62 11.82 24.27
CA ALA A 208 29.54 10.70 24.40
C ALA A 208 29.16 9.82 25.62
N GLY A 209 28.80 8.57 25.36
CA GLY A 209 28.82 7.48 26.33
C GLY A 209 27.62 7.36 27.28
N SER A 210 26.62 6.58 26.89
CA SER A 210 25.77 5.83 27.83
C SER A 210 25.42 4.48 27.19
N GLY A 211 25.71 3.39 27.91
CA GLY A 211 25.63 2.01 27.41
C GLY A 211 24.21 1.48 27.19
N PRO A 212 24.06 0.31 26.54
CA PRO A 212 22.76 -0.23 26.16
C PRO A 212 22.09 -0.89 27.37
N GLY A 213 20.93 -0.39 27.82
CA GLY A 213 20.17 -1.10 28.84
C GLY A 213 19.03 -0.40 29.59
N GLU A 214 18.44 0.68 29.11
CA GLU A 214 17.26 1.25 29.78
C GLU A 214 16.03 1.18 28.87
N GLU A 215 15.05 0.38 29.32
CA GLU A 215 13.74 0.21 28.71
C GLU A 215 13.00 1.56 28.76
N ALA A 216 12.53 2.03 27.60
CA ALA A 216 11.81 3.29 27.50
C ALA A 216 10.42 3.19 28.14
N ASP A 217 10.26 3.83 29.30
CA ASP A 217 8.96 4.10 29.92
C ASP A 217 8.17 5.18 29.13
N ASP A 218 6.85 5.17 29.29
CA ASP A 218 5.84 5.98 28.58
C ASP A 218 6.06 7.52 28.65
N GLU A 219 6.92 8.01 29.57
CA GLU A 219 7.33 9.41 29.65
C GLU A 219 8.35 9.82 28.58
N GLY A 220 9.12 8.86 28.02
CA GLY A 220 10.12 9.12 26.98
C GLY A 220 9.50 9.54 25.65
N ALA A 221 8.37 8.91 25.26
CA ALA A 221 7.68 9.23 24.00
C ALA A 221 7.17 10.68 23.97
N ALA A 222 6.66 11.20 25.09
CA ALA A 222 6.18 12.59 25.18
C ALA A 222 7.33 13.62 25.15
N ALA A 223 8.52 13.23 25.63
CA ALA A 223 9.73 14.06 25.53
C ALA A 223 10.27 14.07 24.09
N GLU A 224 10.38 12.89 23.45
CA GLU A 224 10.78 12.75 22.05
C GLU A 224 9.86 13.53 21.09
N ASP A 225 8.54 13.49 21.31
CA ASP A 225 7.57 14.24 20.51
C ASP A 225 7.77 15.76 20.60
N ARG A 226 8.10 16.27 21.79
CA ARG A 226 8.38 17.71 21.99
C ARG A 226 9.68 18.14 21.33
N ASP A 227 10.68 17.26 21.31
CA ASP A 227 11.96 17.52 20.65
C ASP A 227 11.80 17.55 19.12
N ILE A 228 11.02 16.63 18.54
CA ILE A 228 10.72 16.63 17.10
C ILE A 228 10.00 17.91 16.70
N GLN A 229 8.97 18.33 17.44
CA GLN A 229 8.25 19.57 17.15
C GLN A 229 9.20 20.78 17.14
N ARG A 230 10.05 20.91 18.16
CA ARG A 230 11.03 21.98 18.23
C ARG A 230 11.97 21.96 17.03
N GLY A 231 12.50 20.80 16.67
CA GLY A 231 13.36 20.65 15.49
C GLY A 231 12.67 21.05 14.19
N ILE A 232 11.38 20.73 14.02
CA ILE A 232 10.59 21.19 12.87
C ILE A 232 10.49 22.72 12.85
N LEU A 233 10.19 23.35 14.00
CA LEU A 233 10.07 24.81 14.07
C LEU A 233 11.40 25.51 13.77
N ASP A 234 12.51 25.01 14.32
CA ASP A 234 13.86 25.54 14.09
C ASP A 234 14.26 25.38 12.61
N ALA A 235 13.94 24.23 12.00
CA ALA A 235 14.14 24.00 10.57
C ALA A 235 13.28 24.95 9.70
N LEU A 236 12.02 25.18 10.05
CA LEU A 236 11.16 26.12 9.34
C LEU A 236 11.67 27.56 9.44
N ASP A 237 12.22 27.96 10.57
CA ASP A 237 12.87 29.25 10.77
C ASP A 237 14.15 29.39 9.95
N GLU A 238 14.96 28.33 9.88
CA GLU A 238 16.13 28.25 9.00
C GLU A 238 15.74 28.46 7.54
N LEU A 239 14.80 27.65 7.04
CA LEU A 239 14.29 27.73 5.68
C LEU A 239 13.54 29.04 5.40
N GLY A 240 13.08 29.75 6.44
CA GLY A 240 12.43 31.06 6.32
C GLY A 240 13.37 32.17 5.85
N ARG A 241 14.68 31.96 5.98
CA ARG A 241 15.75 32.85 5.50
C ARG A 241 16.14 32.58 4.04
N GLU A 242 15.77 31.41 3.53
CA GLU A 242 15.99 31.01 2.14
C GLU A 242 14.93 31.61 1.22
N ALA A 243 15.13 31.45 -0.09
CA ALA A 243 14.19 31.94 -1.09
C ALA A 243 12.77 31.34 -0.92
N PRO A 244 11.71 31.96 -1.46
CA PRO A 244 10.36 31.43 -1.35
C PRO A 244 10.24 30.00 -1.90
N GLY A 245 9.39 29.20 -1.26
CA GLY A 245 9.16 27.80 -1.59
C GLY A 245 8.41 27.06 -0.49
N ASP A 246 7.65 26.04 -0.89
CA ASP A 246 6.86 25.22 0.03
C ASP A 246 7.72 24.14 0.69
N VAL A 247 7.32 23.77 1.91
CA VAL A 247 8.03 22.82 2.76
C VAL A 247 7.22 21.53 2.88
N LEU A 248 7.85 20.40 2.63
CA LEU A 248 7.31 19.08 2.90
C LEU A 248 8.00 18.48 4.12
N VAL A 249 7.24 18.18 5.18
CA VAL A 249 7.73 17.59 6.42
C VAL A 249 7.33 16.12 6.47
N PHE A 250 8.29 15.22 6.64
CA PHE A 250 8.03 13.78 6.80
C PHE A 250 7.95 13.39 8.27
N LEU A 251 6.85 12.73 8.64
CA LEU A 251 6.53 12.25 9.99
C LEU A 251 6.05 10.79 9.96
N SER A 252 6.10 10.13 11.11
CA SER A 252 5.80 8.70 11.26
C SER A 252 4.31 8.35 11.20
N GLY A 253 3.41 9.24 11.63
CA GLY A 253 2.01 8.93 11.78
C GLY A 253 1.07 10.13 11.96
N GLU A 254 -0.21 9.82 12.17
CA GLU A 254 -1.27 10.83 12.30
C GLU A 254 -1.18 11.65 13.59
N SER A 255 -0.79 11.04 14.71
CA SER A 255 -0.70 11.77 15.99
C SER A 255 0.37 12.84 15.88
N GLU A 256 1.54 12.43 15.42
CA GLU A 256 2.73 13.24 15.22
C GLU A 256 2.45 14.39 14.22
N ILE A 257 1.67 14.13 13.15
CA ILE A 257 1.23 15.16 12.21
C ILE A 257 0.30 16.19 12.88
N ARG A 258 -0.66 15.77 13.70
CA ARG A 258 -1.59 16.70 14.37
C ARG A 258 -0.86 17.59 15.37
N ASP A 259 0.07 16.99 16.11
CA ASP A 259 0.85 17.69 17.12
C ASP A 259 1.80 18.70 16.46
N ALA A 260 2.47 18.31 15.38
CA ALA A 260 3.25 19.22 14.54
C ALA A 260 2.38 20.31 13.89
N GLU A 261 1.17 20.00 13.43
CA GLU A 261 0.24 20.97 12.85
C GLU A 261 -0.11 22.07 13.85
N ALA A 262 -0.47 21.68 15.08
CA ALA A 262 -0.77 22.63 16.15
C ALA A 262 0.45 23.51 16.48
N ALA A 263 1.64 22.91 16.59
CA ALA A 263 2.89 23.62 16.87
C ALA A 263 3.26 24.62 15.76
N VAL A 264 3.18 24.21 14.49
CA VAL A 264 3.50 25.06 13.33
C VAL A 264 2.51 26.21 13.21
N ARG A 265 1.21 25.96 13.40
CA ARG A 265 0.19 27.04 13.39
C ARG A 265 0.44 28.05 14.51
N ALA A 266 0.67 27.59 15.74
CA ALA A 266 0.99 28.46 16.86
C ALA A 266 2.27 29.28 16.62
N HIS A 267 3.29 28.67 16.01
CA HIS A 267 4.53 29.35 15.64
C HIS A 267 4.33 30.42 14.56
N ALA A 268 3.55 30.11 13.51
CA ALA A 268 3.19 31.07 12.47
C ALA A 268 2.45 32.28 13.05
N THR A 269 1.52 32.07 13.99
CA THR A 269 0.83 33.15 14.71
C THR A 269 1.81 34.02 15.51
N ARG A 270 2.73 33.42 16.28
CA ARG A 270 3.74 34.17 17.05
C ARG A 270 4.66 35.01 16.16
N ARG A 271 4.90 34.57 14.92
CA ARG A 271 5.73 35.28 13.93
C ARG A 271 4.96 36.28 13.07
N GLY A 272 3.65 36.48 13.31
CA GLY A 272 2.81 37.37 12.51
C GLY A 272 2.63 36.89 11.06
N ALA A 273 2.77 35.58 10.83
CA ALA A 273 2.73 34.95 9.51
C ALA A 273 1.53 34.00 9.32
N ALA A 274 0.58 33.99 10.26
CA ALA A 274 -0.59 33.11 10.23
C ALA A 274 -1.42 33.29 8.95
N ASP A 275 -1.63 34.54 8.52
CA ASP A 275 -2.45 34.86 7.35
C ASP A 275 -1.76 34.56 6.01
N VAL A 276 -0.46 34.23 6.04
CA VAL A 276 0.36 33.97 4.83
C VAL A 276 1.02 32.59 4.85
N THR A 277 0.69 31.74 5.83
CA THR A 277 1.22 30.38 5.96
C THR A 277 0.08 29.37 5.96
N GLU A 278 0.06 28.48 4.97
CA GLU A 278 -0.93 27.40 4.89
C GLU A 278 -0.32 26.09 5.40
N VAL A 279 -0.89 25.51 6.47
CA VAL A 279 -0.47 24.21 7.00
C VAL A 279 -1.47 23.14 6.58
N LEU A 280 -1.00 22.05 5.99
CA LEU A 280 -1.84 20.99 5.42
C LEU A 280 -1.34 19.60 5.86
N PRO A 281 -2.18 18.76 6.49
CA PRO A 281 -1.83 17.37 6.78
C PRO A 281 -2.00 16.47 5.55
N LEU A 282 -1.18 15.42 5.44
CA LEU A 282 -1.25 14.41 4.38
C LEU A 282 -0.92 13.00 4.91
N TYR A 283 -1.95 12.23 5.26
CA TYR A 283 -1.82 10.84 5.71
C TYR A 283 -2.99 9.98 5.24
N GLY A 284 -2.81 8.66 5.19
CA GLY A 284 -3.72 7.74 4.47
C GLY A 284 -5.17 7.71 4.97
N ARG A 285 -5.44 8.08 6.23
CA ARG A 285 -6.80 8.08 6.82
C ARG A 285 -7.61 9.34 6.53
N LEU A 286 -6.98 10.39 5.99
CA LEU A 286 -7.69 11.63 5.59
C LEU A 286 -8.81 11.34 4.59
N SER A 287 -9.82 12.22 4.58
CA SER A 287 -10.88 12.20 3.57
C SER A 287 -10.27 12.43 2.18
N SER A 288 -10.93 11.95 1.13
CA SER A 288 -10.44 12.16 -0.25
C SER A 288 -10.33 13.64 -0.61
N ALA A 289 -11.22 14.48 -0.05
CA ALA A 289 -11.18 15.92 -0.26
C ALA A 289 -9.95 16.53 0.42
N ASP A 290 -9.66 16.15 1.67
CA ASP A 290 -8.51 16.68 2.40
C ASP A 290 -7.18 16.26 1.78
N GLN A 291 -7.08 15.03 1.28
CA GLN A 291 -5.89 14.60 0.53
C GLN A 291 -5.73 15.38 -0.78
N HIS A 292 -6.82 15.74 -1.48
CA HIS A 292 -6.74 16.50 -2.72
C HIS A 292 -6.32 17.96 -2.52
N ARG A 293 -6.62 18.56 -1.36
CA ARG A 293 -6.27 19.94 -1.05
C ARG A 293 -4.77 20.25 -1.17
N VAL A 294 -3.90 19.26 -0.98
CA VAL A 294 -2.44 19.48 -1.13
C VAL A 294 -2.03 19.76 -2.59
N PHE A 295 -2.80 19.32 -3.59
CA PHE A 295 -2.54 19.57 -5.01
C PHE A 295 -3.21 20.82 -5.55
N GLU A 296 -4.26 21.30 -4.88
CA GLU A 296 -4.96 22.51 -5.30
C GLU A 296 -4.07 23.74 -5.08
N PRO A 297 -4.13 24.75 -5.97
CA PRO A 297 -3.54 26.05 -5.70
C PRO A 297 -4.11 26.61 -4.40
N SER A 298 -3.24 27.15 -3.55
CA SER A 298 -3.66 27.77 -2.30
C SER A 298 -4.60 28.95 -2.56
N LYS A 299 -5.62 29.08 -1.72
CA LYS A 299 -6.58 30.20 -1.76
C LYS A 299 -6.21 31.33 -0.79
N VAL A 300 -5.11 31.18 -0.06
CA VAL A 300 -4.63 32.15 0.93
C VAL A 300 -4.07 33.38 0.20
N ALA A 301 -4.62 34.55 0.49
CA ALA A 301 -4.18 35.81 -0.13
C ALA A 301 -2.78 36.20 0.40
N GLY A 302 -1.86 36.52 -0.50
CA GLY A 302 -0.49 36.86 -0.11
C GLY A 302 0.31 35.68 0.44
N LEU A 303 -0.08 34.45 0.10
CA LEU A 303 0.60 33.22 0.54
C LEU A 303 2.12 33.35 0.39
N ARG A 304 2.82 33.20 1.51
CA ARG A 304 4.27 33.16 1.57
C ARG A 304 4.80 31.74 1.50
N ARG A 305 4.12 30.78 2.13
CA ARG A 305 4.59 29.39 2.23
C ARG A 305 3.47 28.41 2.57
N ARG A 306 3.51 27.24 1.95
CA ARG A 306 2.75 26.06 2.39
C ARG A 306 3.67 25.12 3.16
N VAL A 307 3.17 24.56 4.25
CA VAL A 307 3.83 23.54 5.06
C VAL A 307 2.97 22.28 5.03
N ILE A 308 3.42 21.28 4.28
CA ILE A 308 2.72 20.00 4.13
C ILE A 308 3.33 19.01 5.12
N LEU A 309 2.52 18.49 6.04
CA LEU A 309 2.93 17.53 7.06
C LEU A 309 2.47 16.14 6.63
N ALA A 310 3.40 15.27 6.21
CA ALA A 310 3.06 14.04 5.51
C ALA A 310 3.71 12.79 6.11
N THR A 311 3.05 11.63 5.96
CA THR A 311 3.73 10.33 6.10
C THR A 311 4.47 9.96 4.80
N ASN A 312 5.02 8.74 4.75
CA ASN A 312 5.61 8.16 3.52
C ASN A 312 4.67 8.11 2.29
N VAL A 313 3.40 8.51 2.40
CA VAL A 313 2.49 8.72 1.27
C VAL A 313 3.09 9.71 0.24
N ALA A 314 3.86 10.71 0.69
CA ALA A 314 4.50 11.69 -0.18
C ALA A 314 5.87 11.23 -0.75
N GLU A 315 6.38 10.07 -0.34
CA GLU A 315 7.76 9.64 -0.60
C GLU A 315 8.00 9.16 -2.04
N THR A 316 6.99 8.59 -2.70
CA THR A 316 7.17 7.84 -3.98
C THR A 316 6.17 8.29 -5.02
N SER A 317 4.90 7.90 -4.88
CA SER A 317 3.92 7.97 -5.99
C SER A 317 3.13 9.27 -6.11
N LEU A 318 3.48 10.30 -5.35
CA LEU A 318 2.75 11.55 -5.33
C LEU A 318 3.70 12.73 -5.42
N THR A 319 3.46 13.61 -6.38
CA THR A 319 4.20 14.88 -6.53
C THR A 319 3.33 16.00 -6.00
N VAL A 320 3.66 16.51 -4.82
CA VAL A 320 3.07 17.77 -4.35
C VAL A 320 3.72 18.92 -5.13
N PRO A 321 2.95 19.79 -5.80
CA PRO A 321 3.51 20.91 -6.54
C PRO A 321 4.11 21.96 -5.60
N GLY A 322 5.14 22.69 -6.06
CA GLY A 322 5.71 23.82 -5.32
C GLY A 322 6.71 23.48 -4.22
N ILE A 323 6.94 22.19 -3.95
CA ILE A 323 7.92 21.76 -2.94
C ILE A 323 9.33 22.13 -3.38
N ARG A 324 9.98 22.95 -2.55
CA ARG A 324 11.38 23.35 -2.68
C ARG A 324 12.21 22.93 -1.48
N TYR A 325 11.57 22.65 -0.35
CA TYR A 325 12.24 22.31 0.90
C TYR A 325 11.64 21.05 1.50
N VAL A 326 12.51 20.24 2.11
CA VAL A 326 12.13 19.03 2.84
C VAL A 326 12.64 19.12 4.27
N VAL A 327 11.83 18.71 5.24
CA VAL A 327 12.25 18.44 6.61
C VAL A 327 11.94 16.97 6.89
N ASP A 328 12.93 16.18 7.26
CA ASP A 328 12.78 14.74 7.47
C ASP A 328 13.07 14.37 8.93
N ALA A 329 12.05 13.91 9.65
CA ALA A 329 12.20 13.39 11.02
C ALA A 329 12.94 12.05 11.05
N GLY A 330 13.15 11.40 9.89
CA GLY A 330 13.99 10.20 9.78
C GLY A 330 13.33 8.90 10.23
N THR A 331 12.03 8.91 10.55
CA THR A 331 11.28 7.71 10.96
C THR A 331 10.08 7.45 10.06
N ALA A 332 9.58 6.21 10.10
CA ALA A 332 8.36 5.78 9.43
C ALA A 332 7.70 4.63 10.19
N ARG A 333 6.39 4.43 9.98
CA ARG A 333 5.71 3.21 10.41
C ARG A 333 5.96 2.10 9.41
N ILE A 334 6.67 1.06 9.83
CA ILE A 334 7.10 -0.06 8.98
C ILE A 334 6.36 -1.32 9.43
N SER A 335 5.66 -1.98 8.50
CA SER A 335 4.84 -3.16 8.83
C SER A 335 5.72 -4.38 9.17
N ARG A 336 5.67 -4.92 10.38
CA ARG A 336 6.47 -6.07 10.83
C ARG A 336 5.57 -7.20 11.32
N TYR A 337 5.80 -8.41 10.81
CA TYR A 337 5.16 -9.61 11.31
C TYR A 337 5.88 -10.13 12.56
N SER A 338 5.10 -10.40 13.61
CA SER A 338 5.60 -11.07 14.81
C SER A 338 5.18 -12.54 14.77
N ALA A 339 6.14 -13.42 14.50
CA ALA A 339 6.00 -14.87 14.57
C ALA A 339 5.35 -15.33 15.89
N ARG A 340 5.88 -14.84 17.02
CA ARG A 340 5.46 -15.24 18.37
C ARG A 340 4.00 -14.90 18.67
N SER A 341 3.55 -13.70 18.29
CA SER A 341 2.18 -13.25 18.54
C SER A 341 1.25 -13.50 17.37
N LYS A 342 1.75 -14.01 16.23
CA LYS A 342 1.02 -14.20 14.96
C LYS A 342 0.25 -12.95 14.49
N VAL A 343 0.77 -11.76 14.78
CA VAL A 343 0.11 -10.47 14.51
C VAL A 343 1.05 -9.53 13.74
N GLN A 344 0.50 -8.82 12.77
CA GLN A 344 1.17 -7.73 12.08
C GLN A 344 1.18 -6.49 12.99
N ARG A 345 2.36 -5.92 13.23
CA ARG A 345 2.56 -4.68 13.97
C ARG A 345 3.04 -3.58 13.02
N LEU A 346 2.80 -2.33 13.39
CA LEU A 346 3.33 -1.16 12.67
C LEU A 346 4.20 -0.31 13.63
N PRO A 347 5.35 -0.83 14.09
CA PRO A 347 6.30 -0.05 14.87
C PRO A 347 6.79 1.17 14.08
N ILE A 348 7.17 2.21 14.83
CA ILE A 348 7.95 3.33 14.30
C ILE A 348 9.42 2.89 14.28
N GLU A 349 10.06 2.98 13.13
CA GLU A 349 11.46 2.61 12.93
C GLU A 349 12.20 3.73 12.16
N PRO A 350 13.53 3.85 12.32
CA PRO A 350 14.34 4.66 11.43
C PRO A 350 14.20 4.20 9.97
N ILE A 351 14.17 5.17 9.06
CA ILE A 351 14.13 4.87 7.61
C ILE A 351 15.50 4.44 7.09
N SER A 352 15.52 3.70 5.98
CA SER A 352 16.75 3.37 5.25
C SER A 352 17.38 4.58 4.57
N GLN A 353 18.65 4.47 4.20
CA GLN A 353 19.35 5.51 3.44
C GLN A 353 18.65 5.81 2.11
N ALA A 354 18.20 4.76 1.40
CA ALA A 354 17.43 4.90 0.17
C ALA A 354 16.14 5.71 0.38
N SER A 355 15.40 5.44 1.44
CA SER A 355 14.18 6.20 1.78
C SER A 355 14.50 7.67 2.11
N ALA A 356 15.51 7.92 2.93
CA ALA A 356 15.98 9.28 3.24
C ALA A 356 16.40 10.06 1.99
N ASN A 357 17.09 9.41 1.05
CA ASN A 357 17.49 9.99 -0.22
C ASN A 357 16.28 10.28 -1.13
N GLN A 358 15.28 9.38 -1.17
CA GLN A 358 14.03 9.62 -1.92
C GLN A 358 13.21 10.78 -1.35
N ARG A 359 13.13 10.89 -0.02
CA ARG A 359 12.50 12.02 0.68
C ARG A 359 13.22 13.33 0.37
N SER A 360 14.54 13.33 0.49
CA SER A 360 15.37 14.50 0.19
C SER A 360 15.22 14.92 -1.28
N GLY A 361 15.17 13.97 -2.22
CA GLY A 361 14.97 14.23 -3.64
C GLY A 361 13.63 14.90 -4.00
N ARG A 362 12.66 15.00 -3.08
CA ARG A 362 11.38 15.70 -3.31
C ARG A 362 11.57 17.21 -3.49
N SER A 363 12.59 17.81 -2.87
CA SER A 363 12.90 19.24 -3.01
C SER A 363 13.58 19.61 -4.33
N GLY A 364 14.31 18.67 -4.95
CA GLY A 364 15.08 18.90 -6.18
C GLY A 364 14.31 18.68 -7.50
N ARG A 365 12.97 18.65 -7.46
CA ARG A 365 12.17 18.29 -8.65
C ARG A 365 11.91 19.43 -9.63
N THR A 366 11.82 20.66 -9.13
CA THR A 366 11.45 21.83 -9.94
C THR A 366 12.53 22.92 -9.93
N SER A 367 13.36 22.95 -8.90
CA SER A 367 14.44 23.92 -8.71
C SER A 367 15.41 23.39 -7.65
N ASP A 368 16.55 24.07 -7.48
CA ASP A 368 17.48 23.80 -6.38
C ASP A 368 16.75 23.89 -5.02
N GLY A 369 16.97 22.87 -4.20
CA GLY A 369 16.23 22.67 -2.95
C GLY A 369 17.13 22.34 -1.77
N ILE A 370 16.55 22.41 -0.57
CA ILE A 370 17.24 22.06 0.68
C ILE A 370 16.46 20.95 1.38
N ALA A 371 17.16 19.94 1.88
CA ALA A 371 16.62 18.90 2.74
C ALA A 371 17.27 18.98 4.12
N ILE A 372 16.49 19.30 5.15
CA ILE A 372 16.93 19.29 6.55
C ILE A 372 16.57 17.94 7.17
N ARG A 373 17.57 17.18 7.61
CA ARG A 373 17.41 15.91 8.32
C ARG A 373 17.52 16.16 9.82
N LEU A 374 16.50 15.79 10.59
CA LEU A 374 16.47 16.01 12.04
C LEU A 374 17.25 14.93 12.84
N TYR A 375 18.31 14.40 12.23
CA TYR A 375 19.20 13.37 12.77
C TYR A 375 20.64 13.68 12.31
N SER A 376 21.65 13.06 12.92
CA SER A 376 23.05 13.31 12.56
C SER A 376 23.44 12.59 11.27
N GLU A 377 24.55 13.02 10.68
CA GLU A 377 25.15 12.33 9.53
C GLU A 377 25.66 10.94 9.91
N ASP A 378 26.23 10.79 11.13
CA ASP A 378 26.65 9.50 11.66
C ASP A 378 25.47 8.53 11.84
N ASP A 379 24.32 9.00 12.32
CA ASP A 379 23.09 8.20 12.35
C ASP A 379 22.63 7.81 10.93
N PHE A 380 22.74 8.71 9.96
CA PHE A 380 22.42 8.40 8.56
C PHE A 380 23.32 7.29 7.99
N ASP A 381 24.63 7.39 8.18
CA ASP A 381 25.62 6.45 7.66
C ASP A 381 25.49 5.06 8.28
N LYS A 382 25.00 4.97 9.53
CA LYS A 382 24.75 3.70 10.24
C LYS A 382 23.45 3.01 9.84
N ARG A 383 22.51 3.71 9.17
CA ARG A 383 21.24 3.10 8.74
C ARG A 383 21.46 2.09 7.63
N PRO A 384 20.59 1.07 7.51
CA PRO A 384 20.63 0.16 6.38
C PRO A 384 20.43 0.92 5.07
N GLU A 385 21.16 0.50 4.04
CA GLU A 385 21.08 1.14 2.72
C GLU A 385 19.66 1.07 2.14
N PHE A 386 19.02 -0.10 2.28
CA PHE A 386 17.67 -0.37 1.78
C PHE A 386 16.73 -0.83 2.89
N THR A 387 15.44 -0.58 2.69
CA THR A 387 14.40 -1.15 3.55
C THR A 387 14.26 -2.64 3.24
N ASP A 388 14.10 -3.47 4.27
CA ASP A 388 13.87 -4.91 4.08
C ASP A 388 12.67 -5.17 3.13
N PRO A 389 12.78 -6.13 2.20
CA PRO A 389 11.68 -6.49 1.31
C PRO A 389 10.52 -7.09 2.09
N GLU A 390 9.27 -6.88 1.62
CA GLU A 390 8.06 -7.30 2.33
C GLU A 390 8.03 -8.79 2.68
N ILE A 391 8.67 -9.63 1.85
CA ILE A 391 8.81 -11.08 2.08
C ILE A 391 9.47 -11.44 3.42
N LEU A 392 10.32 -10.56 3.98
CA LEU A 392 10.96 -10.76 5.29
C LEU A 392 10.15 -10.18 6.46
N ARG A 393 9.02 -9.50 6.18
CA ARG A 393 8.28 -8.68 7.17
C ARG A 393 6.81 -9.03 7.27
N THR A 394 6.36 -10.05 6.55
CA THR A 394 4.95 -10.45 6.43
C THR A 394 4.78 -11.95 6.64
N ASN A 395 3.55 -12.38 6.92
CA ASN A 395 3.25 -13.80 6.96
C ASN A 395 3.18 -14.39 5.54
N LEU A 396 3.86 -15.52 5.32
CA LEU A 396 4.01 -16.14 4.01
C LEU A 396 2.88 -17.09 3.60
N ALA A 397 1.88 -17.35 4.46
CA ALA A 397 0.83 -18.35 4.21
C ALA A 397 0.11 -18.15 2.87
N ALA A 398 -0.19 -16.90 2.49
CA ALA A 398 -0.82 -16.61 1.20
C ALA A 398 0.07 -17.02 0.01
N VAL A 399 1.38 -16.73 0.08
CA VAL A 399 2.35 -17.11 -0.96
C VAL A 399 2.54 -18.62 -1.00
N ILE A 400 2.70 -19.26 0.15
CA ILE A 400 2.88 -20.72 0.24
C ILE A 400 1.65 -21.43 -0.35
N LEU A 401 0.45 -20.98 -0.01
CA LEU A 401 -0.80 -21.52 -0.57
C LEU A 401 -0.85 -21.35 -2.09
N GLN A 402 -0.43 -20.19 -2.60
CA GLN A 402 -0.37 -19.91 -4.03
C GLN A 402 0.67 -20.80 -4.74
N MET A 403 1.87 -20.94 -4.17
CA MET A 403 2.92 -21.81 -4.70
C MET A 403 2.48 -23.26 -4.79
N ALA A 404 1.89 -23.77 -3.71
CA ALA A 404 1.33 -25.11 -3.65
C ALA A 404 0.21 -25.30 -4.69
N SER A 405 -0.70 -24.32 -4.86
CA SER A 405 -1.77 -24.40 -5.87
C SER A 405 -1.25 -24.38 -7.30
N LEU A 406 -0.11 -23.74 -7.54
CA LEU A 406 0.52 -23.68 -8.85
C LEU A 406 1.50 -24.86 -9.08
N GLY A 407 1.80 -25.64 -8.06
CA GLY A 407 2.77 -26.74 -8.11
C GLY A 407 4.18 -26.23 -8.37
N LEU A 408 4.59 -25.17 -7.66
CA LEU A 408 5.91 -24.53 -7.82
C LEU A 408 7.00 -25.15 -6.93
N GLY A 409 6.74 -26.29 -6.30
CA GLY A 409 7.69 -26.98 -5.42
C GLY A 409 7.88 -26.29 -4.07
N ALA A 410 8.98 -26.62 -3.40
CA ALA A 410 9.34 -26.04 -2.11
C ALA A 410 9.59 -24.53 -2.21
N VAL A 411 9.33 -23.82 -1.11
CA VAL A 411 9.46 -22.36 -1.01
C VAL A 411 10.93 -21.96 -1.06
N GLU A 412 11.77 -22.79 -0.46
CA GLU A 412 13.21 -22.68 -0.36
C GLU A 412 13.90 -22.75 -1.73
N ASP A 413 13.34 -23.53 -2.67
CA ASP A 413 13.89 -23.72 -4.02
C ASP A 413 13.36 -22.70 -5.03
N PHE A 414 12.40 -21.87 -4.63
CA PHE A 414 11.85 -20.85 -5.50
C PHE A 414 12.80 -19.67 -5.62
N PRO A 415 13.09 -19.19 -6.84
CA PRO A 415 14.07 -18.14 -7.05
C PRO A 415 13.48 -16.79 -6.66
N PHE A 416 13.30 -16.53 -5.37
CA PHE A 416 13.04 -15.18 -4.89
C PHE A 416 14.29 -14.32 -5.06
N LEU A 417 14.12 -13.02 -5.29
CA LEU A 417 15.23 -12.07 -5.31
C LEU A 417 15.94 -12.04 -3.95
N THR A 418 15.15 -12.04 -2.87
CA THR A 418 15.63 -12.28 -1.50
C THR A 418 14.85 -13.46 -0.92
N PRO A 419 15.52 -14.59 -0.63
CA PRO A 419 14.85 -15.74 -0.05
C PRO A 419 14.22 -15.41 1.32
N PRO A 420 13.00 -15.93 1.61
CA PRO A 420 12.42 -15.81 2.93
C PRO A 420 13.24 -16.56 3.99
N ASP A 421 13.14 -16.15 5.24
CA ASP A 421 13.79 -16.86 6.34
C ASP A 421 13.05 -18.17 6.67
N ALA A 422 13.79 -19.17 7.15
CA ALA A 422 13.21 -20.48 7.46
C ALA A 422 12.14 -20.42 8.56
N ARG A 423 12.16 -19.38 9.42
CA ARG A 423 11.14 -19.16 10.45
C ARG A 423 9.82 -18.69 9.82
N GLY A 424 9.86 -17.70 8.94
CA GLY A 424 8.68 -17.21 8.22
C GLY A 424 8.03 -18.28 7.35
N ILE A 425 8.83 -19.15 6.72
CA ILE A 425 8.31 -20.32 5.97
C ILE A 425 7.54 -21.25 6.90
N ARG A 426 8.18 -21.68 8.01
CA ARG A 426 7.54 -22.57 9.00
C ARG A 426 6.26 -21.99 9.58
N ASP A 427 6.26 -20.72 9.97
CA ASP A 427 5.07 -20.06 10.51
C ASP A 427 3.93 -19.99 9.50
N GLY A 428 4.25 -19.75 8.22
CA GLY A 428 3.27 -19.77 7.14
C GLY A 428 2.68 -21.16 6.90
N VAL A 429 3.53 -22.20 6.90
CA VAL A 429 3.10 -23.62 6.82
C VAL A 429 2.22 -23.98 8.02
N ASP A 430 2.61 -23.61 9.24
CA ASP A 430 1.85 -23.92 10.45
C ASP A 430 0.49 -23.22 10.47
N LEU A 431 0.41 -21.99 9.97
CA LEU A 431 -0.87 -21.32 9.74
C LEU A 431 -1.74 -22.08 8.73
N LEU A 432 -1.19 -22.50 7.60
CA LEU A 432 -1.96 -23.26 6.61
C LEU A 432 -2.44 -24.61 7.17
N ARG A 433 -1.64 -25.28 8.02
CA ARG A 433 -2.06 -26.48 8.76
C ARG A 433 -3.18 -26.18 9.75
N GLU A 434 -3.07 -25.08 10.51
CA GLU A 434 -4.11 -24.60 11.44
C GLU A 434 -5.45 -24.35 10.72
N LEU A 435 -5.40 -23.84 9.48
CA LEU A 435 -6.58 -23.64 8.62
C LEU A 435 -7.07 -24.92 7.92
N GLY A 436 -6.37 -26.05 8.08
CA GLY A 436 -6.63 -27.32 7.40
C GLY A 436 -6.40 -27.24 5.89
N ALA A 437 -5.54 -26.32 5.42
CA ALA A 437 -5.29 -26.05 4.01
C ALA A 437 -4.24 -26.98 3.39
N ILE A 438 -3.29 -27.48 4.19
CA ILE A 438 -2.23 -28.37 3.74
C ILE A 438 -2.08 -29.57 4.66
N ASP A 439 -1.67 -30.71 4.10
CA ASP A 439 -1.31 -31.94 4.83
C ASP A 439 0.23 -32.12 4.83
N GLU A 440 0.73 -33.35 5.05
CA GLU A 440 2.17 -33.68 4.93
C GLU A 440 2.71 -33.45 3.49
N ALA A 441 4.03 -33.45 3.33
CA ALA A 441 4.69 -33.05 2.09
C ALA A 441 4.35 -33.99 0.91
N ASP A 442 4.19 -33.39 -0.28
CA ASP A 442 3.93 -34.09 -1.54
C ASP A 442 5.21 -34.73 -2.13
N ALA A 443 5.04 -35.51 -3.20
CA ALA A 443 6.13 -36.20 -3.90
C ALA A 443 7.18 -35.25 -4.53
N ALA A 444 6.89 -33.96 -4.66
CA ALA A 444 7.78 -32.92 -5.17
C ALA A 444 8.47 -32.13 -4.03
N GLY A 445 8.27 -32.54 -2.77
CA GLY A 445 8.83 -31.91 -1.57
C GLY A 445 8.12 -30.63 -1.12
N GLY A 446 7.00 -30.26 -1.77
CA GLY A 446 6.18 -29.11 -1.41
C GLY A 446 4.99 -29.49 -0.50
N PRO A 447 4.28 -28.53 0.10
CA PRO A 447 3.10 -28.84 0.91
C PRO A 447 1.91 -29.31 0.05
N GLU A 448 1.36 -30.49 0.31
CA GLU A 448 0.20 -31.01 -0.43
C GLU A 448 -1.08 -30.25 -0.03
N LEU A 449 -1.79 -29.69 -1.02
CA LEU A 449 -3.06 -29.01 -0.76
C LEU A 449 -4.19 -30.01 -0.46
N THR A 450 -4.83 -29.84 0.69
CA THR A 450 -6.08 -30.52 1.02
C THR A 450 -7.22 -30.04 0.12
N ARG A 451 -8.39 -30.68 0.21
CA ARG A 451 -9.62 -30.16 -0.42
C ARG A 451 -9.91 -28.72 0.01
N THR A 452 -9.76 -28.42 1.30
CA THR A 452 -9.91 -27.07 1.84
C THR A 452 -8.89 -26.15 1.21
N GLY A 453 -7.61 -26.51 1.19
CA GLY A 453 -6.55 -25.68 0.60
C GLY A 453 -6.81 -25.29 -0.85
N ARG A 454 -7.25 -26.26 -1.67
CA ARG A 454 -7.64 -25.99 -3.07
C ARG A 454 -8.82 -25.04 -3.20
N GLN A 455 -9.75 -25.06 -2.23
CA GLN A 455 -10.87 -24.12 -2.21
C GLN A 455 -10.44 -22.73 -1.73
N LEU A 456 -9.54 -22.64 -0.74
CA LEU A 456 -8.98 -21.37 -0.26
C LEU A 456 -8.20 -20.67 -1.37
N ALA A 457 -7.34 -21.40 -2.09
CA ALA A 457 -6.50 -20.86 -3.17
C ALA A 457 -7.31 -20.27 -4.35
N ARG A 458 -8.60 -20.61 -4.47
CA ARG A 458 -9.49 -20.04 -5.51
C ARG A 458 -10.04 -18.65 -5.14
N LEU A 459 -9.87 -18.22 -3.90
CA LEU A 459 -10.34 -16.91 -3.42
C LEU A 459 -9.14 -15.94 -3.34
N PRO A 460 -9.19 -14.76 -4.01
CA PRO A 460 -8.11 -13.79 -4.04
C PRO A 460 -8.12 -12.90 -2.78
N ILE A 461 -8.07 -13.54 -1.61
CA ILE A 461 -8.04 -12.93 -0.27
C ILE A 461 -7.12 -13.76 0.63
N GLU A 462 -6.75 -13.19 1.78
CA GLU A 462 -5.87 -13.86 2.74
C GLU A 462 -6.49 -15.20 3.22
N PRO A 463 -5.66 -16.26 3.43
CA PRO A 463 -6.15 -17.60 3.77
C PRO A 463 -7.13 -17.70 4.95
N ARG A 464 -6.97 -16.90 6.01
CA ARG A 464 -7.90 -16.84 7.13
C ARG A 464 -9.25 -16.32 6.69
N PHE A 465 -9.30 -15.24 5.92
CA PHE A 465 -10.56 -14.71 5.38
C PHE A 465 -11.23 -15.70 4.43
N ALA A 466 -10.45 -16.37 3.58
CA ALA A 466 -10.97 -17.44 2.73
C ALA A 466 -11.56 -18.59 3.58
N ARG A 467 -10.93 -18.93 4.70
CA ARG A 467 -11.42 -19.98 5.63
C ARG A 467 -12.73 -19.57 6.30
N MET A 468 -12.88 -18.31 6.70
CA MET A 468 -14.15 -17.79 7.23
C MET A 468 -15.27 -17.91 6.20
N VAL A 469 -14.99 -17.54 4.95
CA VAL A 469 -15.96 -17.66 3.86
C VAL A 469 -16.36 -19.12 3.65
N LEU A 470 -15.41 -20.06 3.61
CA LEU A 470 -15.76 -21.48 3.43
C LEU A 470 -16.61 -22.03 4.59
N GLU A 471 -16.30 -21.68 5.84
CA GLU A 471 -17.05 -22.14 7.01
C GLU A 471 -18.48 -21.60 7.03
N SER A 472 -18.70 -20.39 6.50
CA SER A 472 -20.04 -19.77 6.43
C SER A 472 -21.09 -20.62 5.74
N LYS A 473 -20.67 -21.55 4.86
CA LYS A 473 -21.54 -22.50 4.18
C LYS A 473 -22.26 -23.43 5.16
N ALA A 474 -21.56 -23.96 6.15
CA ALA A 474 -22.13 -24.90 7.12
C ALA A 474 -23.11 -24.19 8.07
N GLN A 475 -22.89 -22.89 8.30
CA GLN A 475 -23.68 -22.06 9.20
C GLN A 475 -24.84 -21.33 8.50
N GLY A 476 -24.91 -21.37 7.16
CA GLY A 476 -25.96 -20.69 6.39
C GLY A 476 -25.87 -19.16 6.38
N VAL A 477 -24.70 -18.57 6.66
CA VAL A 477 -24.48 -17.11 6.82
C VAL A 477 -23.49 -16.55 5.79
N SER A 478 -23.43 -17.14 4.60
CA SER A 478 -22.46 -16.75 3.58
C SER A 478 -22.60 -15.30 3.12
N ARG A 479 -23.81 -14.74 3.07
CA ARG A 479 -24.03 -13.33 2.73
C ARG A 479 -23.33 -12.42 3.74
N GLU A 480 -23.58 -12.65 5.02
CA GLU A 480 -23.09 -11.82 6.13
C GLU A 480 -21.57 -11.92 6.24
N VAL A 481 -21.02 -13.13 6.20
CA VAL A 481 -19.57 -13.35 6.29
C VAL A 481 -18.83 -12.77 5.08
N LEU A 482 -19.38 -12.90 3.87
CA LEU A 482 -18.80 -12.27 2.68
C LEU A 482 -18.81 -10.74 2.78
N ALA A 483 -19.87 -10.14 3.32
CA ALA A 483 -19.95 -8.70 3.54
C ALA A 483 -18.89 -8.24 4.56
N ILE A 484 -18.75 -8.96 5.68
CA ILE A 484 -17.75 -8.68 6.72
C ILE A 484 -16.34 -8.82 6.14
N VAL A 485 -16.02 -9.95 5.51
CA VAL A 485 -14.70 -10.20 4.91
C VAL A 485 -14.36 -9.15 3.86
N ALA A 486 -15.32 -8.78 3.00
CA ALA A 486 -15.10 -7.69 2.05
C ALA A 486 -14.77 -6.38 2.76
N GLY A 487 -15.51 -6.02 3.81
CA GLY A 487 -15.31 -4.78 4.56
C GLY A 487 -13.97 -4.72 5.30
N LEU A 488 -13.49 -5.85 5.82
CA LEU A 488 -12.19 -5.96 6.52
C LEU A 488 -10.98 -5.81 5.57
N THR A 489 -11.18 -6.01 4.27
CA THR A 489 -10.08 -5.99 3.28
C THR A 489 -9.98 -4.68 2.49
N ILE A 490 -10.89 -3.73 2.76
CA ILE A 490 -10.87 -2.39 2.17
C ILE A 490 -10.62 -1.34 3.25
N GLN A 491 -10.36 -0.10 2.83
CA GLN A 491 -10.35 1.02 3.76
C GLN A 491 -11.77 1.29 4.28
N ASP A 492 -11.90 1.58 5.58
CA ASP A 492 -13.18 1.89 6.20
C ASP A 492 -13.91 3.03 5.44
N PRO A 493 -15.17 2.81 5.02
CA PRO A 493 -15.96 3.83 4.31
C PRO A 493 -16.37 4.99 5.21
N ARG A 494 -16.33 4.87 6.53
CA ARG A 494 -16.68 5.93 7.47
C ARG A 494 -15.61 7.03 7.44
N GLU A 495 -16.06 8.25 7.17
CA GLU A 495 -15.23 9.46 7.22
C GLU A 495 -15.45 10.19 8.55
N ARG A 496 -14.39 10.79 9.08
CA ARG A 496 -14.45 11.63 10.27
C ARG A 496 -13.72 12.95 9.99
N PRO A 497 -14.31 13.85 9.18
CA PRO A 497 -13.71 15.15 8.88
C PRO A 497 -13.38 15.90 10.16
N LEU A 498 -12.21 16.53 10.24
CA LEU A 498 -11.71 17.15 11.47
C LEU A 498 -12.71 18.14 12.08
N GLU A 499 -13.32 18.99 11.25
CA GLU A 499 -14.29 20.01 11.65
C GLU A 499 -15.65 19.46 12.08
N ARG A 500 -15.99 18.23 11.69
CA ARG A 500 -17.32 17.62 11.92
C ARG A 500 -17.24 16.25 12.58
N ARG A 501 -16.17 16.00 13.33
CA ARG A 501 -15.88 14.69 13.93
C ARG A 501 -16.99 14.24 14.88
N GLU A 502 -17.45 15.10 15.78
CA GLU A 502 -18.51 14.75 16.74
C GLU A 502 -19.83 14.36 16.05
N GLN A 503 -20.22 15.10 15.01
CA GLN A 503 -21.40 14.81 14.19
C GLN A 503 -21.27 13.47 13.47
N ALA A 504 -20.10 13.19 12.88
CA ALA A 504 -19.82 11.91 12.23
C ALA A 504 -19.91 10.75 13.24
N ASP A 505 -19.32 10.92 14.43
CA ASP A 505 -19.30 9.91 15.49
C ASP A 505 -20.71 9.61 16.01
N GLU A 506 -21.56 10.63 16.18
CA GLU A 506 -22.96 10.47 16.55
C GLU A 506 -23.76 9.70 15.49
N MET A 507 -23.61 10.07 14.21
CA MET A 507 -24.29 9.37 13.12
C MET A 507 -23.84 7.91 12.99
N HIS A 508 -22.56 7.62 13.17
CA HIS A 508 -22.03 6.26 13.06
C HIS A 508 -22.39 5.39 14.27
N ARG A 509 -22.69 5.99 15.42
CA ARG A 509 -23.07 5.28 16.65
C ARG A 509 -24.31 4.40 16.46
N ARG A 510 -25.23 4.76 15.56
CA ARG A 510 -26.45 3.97 15.28
C ARG A 510 -26.18 2.57 14.71
N PHE A 511 -24.97 2.32 14.21
CA PHE A 511 -24.58 1.02 13.68
C PHE A 511 -23.92 0.12 14.73
N VAL A 512 -23.51 0.68 15.87
CA VAL A 512 -22.74 -0.02 16.90
C VAL A 512 -23.57 -1.14 17.50
N ASP A 513 -23.06 -2.36 17.39
CA ASP A 513 -23.49 -3.50 18.17
C ASP A 513 -22.70 -3.53 19.50
N PRO A 514 -23.38 -3.70 20.65
CA PRO A 514 -22.73 -3.65 21.96
C PRO A 514 -21.77 -4.80 22.24
N THR A 515 -21.81 -5.87 21.43
CA THR A 515 -21.06 -7.12 21.67
C THR A 515 -20.05 -7.45 20.58
N SER A 516 -20.15 -6.85 19.39
CA SER A 516 -19.35 -7.26 18.24
C SER A 516 -19.11 -6.16 17.21
N ASP A 517 -17.86 -5.78 17.01
CA ASP A 517 -17.45 -4.88 15.93
C ASP A 517 -17.72 -5.47 14.53
N PHE A 518 -17.69 -6.80 14.39
CA PHE A 518 -18.05 -7.47 13.13
C PHE A 518 -19.53 -7.28 12.80
N ILE A 519 -20.39 -7.32 13.82
CA ILE A 519 -21.83 -7.05 13.65
C ILE A 519 -22.06 -5.56 13.43
N THR A 520 -21.30 -4.67 14.08
CA THR A 520 -21.30 -3.23 13.79
C THR A 520 -21.03 -2.95 12.30
N LEU A 521 -20.01 -3.61 11.74
CA LEU A 521 -19.69 -3.49 10.32
C LEU A 521 -20.82 -4.03 9.43
N LEU A 522 -21.40 -5.17 9.80
CA LEU A 522 -22.53 -5.77 9.08
C LEU A 522 -23.80 -4.89 9.13
N ASN A 523 -24.06 -4.21 10.25
CA ASN A 523 -25.18 -3.27 10.40
C ASN A 523 -25.04 -2.10 9.43
N LEU A 524 -23.84 -1.53 9.31
CA LEU A 524 -23.55 -0.50 8.31
C LEU A 524 -23.78 -1.02 6.89
N TRP A 525 -23.33 -2.25 6.58
CA TRP A 525 -23.57 -2.87 5.28
C TRP A 525 -25.07 -3.03 4.98
N ASN A 526 -25.85 -3.54 5.93
CA ASN A 526 -27.29 -3.74 5.77
C ASN A 526 -28.02 -2.41 5.52
N HIS A 527 -27.65 -1.34 6.26
CA HIS A 527 -28.17 0.01 6.03
C HIS A 527 -27.86 0.49 4.62
N LEU A 528 -26.61 0.34 4.17
CA LEU A 528 -26.18 0.73 2.82
C LEU A 528 -26.95 -0.03 1.73
N GLU A 529 -27.14 -1.34 1.91
CA GLU A 529 -27.89 -2.16 0.96
C GLU A 529 -29.36 -1.74 0.89
N GLN A 530 -30.01 -1.53 2.04
CA GLN A 530 -31.40 -1.08 2.11
C GLN A 530 -31.57 0.29 1.41
N GLN A 531 -30.76 1.27 1.78
CA GLN A 531 -30.85 2.61 1.21
C GLN A 531 -30.57 2.63 -0.29
N GLN A 532 -29.71 1.75 -0.81
CA GLN A 532 -29.44 1.67 -2.24
C GLN A 532 -30.63 1.13 -3.05
N ARG A 533 -31.52 0.33 -2.42
CA ARG A 533 -32.76 -0.16 -3.04
C ARG A 533 -33.85 0.90 -3.04
N GLU A 534 -33.94 1.69 -1.97
CA GLU A 534 -34.98 2.70 -1.77
C GLU A 534 -34.68 4.01 -2.53
N LEU A 535 -33.40 4.38 -2.65
CA LEU A 535 -32.98 5.67 -3.21
C LEU A 535 -32.52 5.55 -4.66
N SER A 536 -32.75 6.62 -5.45
CA SER A 536 -32.07 6.77 -6.74
C SER A 536 -30.55 6.89 -6.54
N GLY A 537 -29.74 6.53 -7.55
CA GLY A 537 -28.28 6.60 -7.42
C GLY A 537 -27.73 7.99 -7.06
N SER A 538 -28.40 9.07 -7.48
CA SER A 538 -28.03 10.44 -7.09
C SER A 538 -28.40 10.75 -5.64
N ALA A 539 -29.56 10.27 -5.17
CA ALA A 539 -30.01 10.43 -3.79
C ALA A 539 -29.16 9.60 -2.83
N PHE A 540 -28.83 8.35 -3.20
CA PHE A 540 -27.93 7.49 -2.43
C PHE A 540 -26.55 8.13 -2.25
N ARG A 541 -25.96 8.69 -3.31
CA ARG A 541 -24.68 9.40 -3.21
C ARG A 541 -24.75 10.62 -2.29
N ARG A 542 -25.85 11.37 -2.33
CA ARG A 542 -26.08 12.50 -1.40
C ARG A 542 -26.22 12.01 0.05
N MET A 543 -26.94 10.91 0.26
CA MET A 543 -27.09 10.27 1.56
C MET A 543 -25.73 9.85 2.13
N CYS A 544 -24.91 9.11 1.36
CA CYS A 544 -23.58 8.72 1.83
C CYS A 544 -22.78 9.95 2.29
N ARG A 545 -22.82 11.05 1.54
CA ARG A 545 -22.15 12.30 1.93
C ARG A 545 -22.73 12.92 3.20
N SER A 546 -24.07 12.98 3.34
CA SER A 546 -24.70 13.53 4.55
C SER A 546 -24.45 12.67 5.79
N GLU A 547 -24.19 11.38 5.62
CA GLU A 547 -23.93 10.42 6.70
C GLU A 547 -22.43 10.18 6.96
N PHE A 548 -21.56 11.03 6.40
CA PHE A 548 -20.11 10.93 6.53
C PHE A 548 -19.56 9.57 6.07
N LEU A 549 -20.05 9.09 4.93
CA LEU A 549 -19.61 7.86 4.27
C LEU A 549 -18.98 8.19 2.91
N ASN A 550 -17.78 7.69 2.69
CA ASN A 550 -17.10 7.81 1.41
C ASN A 550 -17.78 6.91 0.36
N TYR A 551 -18.54 7.51 -0.54
CA TYR A 551 -19.28 6.79 -1.58
C TYR A 551 -18.39 5.89 -2.46
N LEU A 552 -17.14 6.29 -2.74
CA LEU A 552 -16.22 5.48 -3.55
C LEU A 552 -15.78 4.21 -2.81
N ARG A 553 -15.49 4.31 -1.50
CA ARG A 553 -15.18 3.15 -0.66
C ARG A 553 -16.39 2.25 -0.44
N VAL A 554 -17.59 2.83 -0.30
CA VAL A 554 -18.85 2.05 -0.28
C VAL A 554 -19.00 1.25 -1.58
N ARG A 555 -18.79 1.89 -2.73
CA ARG A 555 -18.84 1.20 -4.02
C ARG A 555 -17.77 0.10 -4.11
N GLU A 556 -16.54 0.37 -3.65
CA GLU A 556 -15.48 -0.63 -3.59
C GLU A 556 -15.88 -1.85 -2.75
N TRP A 557 -16.50 -1.62 -1.58
CA TRP A 557 -17.02 -2.68 -0.73
C TRP A 557 -18.05 -3.54 -1.49
N GLN A 558 -19.00 -2.88 -2.16
CA GLN A 558 -20.05 -3.54 -2.93
C GLN A 558 -19.50 -4.32 -4.12
N ASP A 559 -18.51 -3.77 -4.82
CA ASP A 559 -17.85 -4.43 -5.94
C ASP A 559 -17.09 -5.68 -5.49
N LEU A 560 -16.34 -5.58 -4.39
CA LEU A 560 -15.64 -6.70 -3.78
C LEU A 560 -16.60 -7.79 -3.32
N TYR A 561 -17.65 -7.43 -2.59
CA TYR A 561 -18.68 -8.36 -2.16
C TYR A 561 -19.25 -9.12 -3.37
N ARG A 562 -19.67 -8.41 -4.43
CA ARG A 562 -20.20 -9.03 -5.66
C ARG A 562 -19.18 -9.95 -6.33
N GLN A 563 -17.89 -9.59 -6.32
CA GLN A 563 -16.83 -10.44 -6.87
C GLN A 563 -16.63 -11.71 -6.05
N LEU A 564 -16.54 -11.59 -4.72
CA LEU A 564 -16.41 -12.75 -3.84
C LEU A 564 -17.64 -13.66 -3.95
N VAL A 565 -18.85 -13.12 -4.06
CA VAL A 565 -20.06 -13.89 -4.35
C VAL A 565 -19.93 -14.69 -5.65
N ARG A 566 -19.42 -14.07 -6.73
CA ARG A 566 -19.18 -14.78 -8.02
C ARG A 566 -18.16 -15.91 -7.87
N LEU A 567 -17.10 -15.71 -7.09
CA LEU A 567 -16.05 -16.71 -6.85
C LEU A 567 -16.48 -17.79 -5.85
N ALA A 568 -17.39 -17.48 -4.94
CA ALA A 568 -17.95 -18.40 -3.97
C ALA A 568 -18.97 -19.38 -4.58
N LYS A 569 -19.66 -18.99 -5.67
CA LYS A 569 -20.62 -19.85 -6.38
C LYS A 569 -20.02 -21.20 -6.84
N PRO A 570 -18.87 -21.25 -7.56
CA PRO A 570 -18.21 -22.51 -7.91
C PRO A 570 -17.76 -23.38 -6.72
N LEU A 571 -17.66 -22.79 -5.52
CA LEU A 571 -17.32 -23.50 -4.29
C LEU A 571 -18.56 -24.09 -3.59
N GLY A 572 -19.75 -23.86 -4.17
CA GLY A 572 -21.04 -24.34 -3.66
C GLY A 572 -21.52 -23.56 -2.44
N LEU A 573 -21.15 -22.28 -2.31
CA LEU A 573 -21.74 -21.39 -1.31
C LEU A 573 -23.04 -20.80 -1.86
N HIS A 574 -24.11 -20.92 -1.09
CA HIS A 574 -25.38 -20.27 -1.37
C HIS A 574 -25.42 -18.92 -0.67
N VAL A 575 -25.51 -17.85 -1.45
CA VAL A 575 -25.57 -16.48 -0.93
C VAL A 575 -27.00 -15.99 -1.07
N ALA A 576 -27.65 -15.69 0.06
CA ALA A 576 -28.99 -15.12 0.07
C ALA A 576 -29.02 -13.75 -0.61
N ALA A 577 -30.15 -13.42 -1.26
CA ALA A 577 -30.33 -12.13 -1.91
C ALA A 577 -30.56 -10.99 -0.91
N GLU A 578 -31.05 -11.31 0.29
CA GLU A 578 -31.39 -10.35 1.33
C GLU A 578 -30.92 -10.86 2.69
N ALA A 579 -30.82 -9.95 3.66
CA ALA A 579 -30.55 -10.33 5.04
C ALA A 579 -31.68 -11.21 5.56
N GLY A 580 -31.32 -12.40 6.06
CA GLY A 580 -32.26 -13.28 6.76
C GLY A 580 -32.45 -12.87 8.22
N ALA A 581 -33.05 -13.77 9.01
CA ALA A 581 -33.07 -13.61 10.45
C ALA A 581 -31.63 -13.51 11.00
N PRO A 582 -31.36 -12.63 11.98
CA PRO A 582 -30.02 -12.49 12.55
C PRO A 582 -29.51 -13.83 13.10
N ASN A 583 -28.34 -14.27 12.64
CA ASN A 583 -27.63 -15.42 13.20
C ASN A 583 -26.20 -15.02 13.63
N PRO A 584 -26.04 -14.23 14.71
CA PRO A 584 -24.72 -13.83 15.20
C PRO A 584 -23.81 -15.02 15.50
N ASP A 585 -24.34 -16.06 16.14
CA ASP A 585 -23.56 -17.26 16.49
C ASP A 585 -22.96 -17.95 15.25
N GLY A 586 -23.74 -18.11 14.19
CA GLY A 586 -23.26 -18.68 12.92
C GLY A 586 -22.18 -17.81 12.28
N ILE A 587 -22.32 -16.48 12.36
CA ILE A 587 -21.32 -15.52 11.88
C ILE A 587 -20.03 -15.69 12.69
N HIS A 588 -20.10 -15.62 14.03
CA HIS A 588 -18.92 -15.71 14.89
C HIS A 588 -18.22 -17.07 14.78
N ARG A 589 -18.96 -18.19 14.67
CA ARG A 589 -18.36 -19.51 14.40
C ARG A 589 -17.59 -19.53 13.07
N SER A 590 -18.14 -18.89 12.04
CA SER A 590 -17.46 -18.76 10.75
C SER A 590 -16.19 -17.92 10.86
N LEU A 591 -16.24 -16.80 11.59
CA LEU A 591 -15.08 -15.94 11.83
C LEU A 591 -13.98 -16.68 12.61
N LEU A 592 -14.36 -17.42 13.66
CA LEU A 592 -13.44 -18.20 14.50
C LEU A 592 -12.66 -19.23 13.68
N ALA A 593 -13.26 -19.86 12.67
CA ALA A 593 -12.57 -20.83 11.82
C ALA A 593 -11.35 -20.26 11.09
N GLY A 594 -11.30 -18.94 10.83
CA GLY A 594 -10.12 -18.26 10.29
C GLY A 594 -9.21 -17.64 11.36
N LEU A 595 -9.75 -17.38 12.56
CA LEU A 595 -9.09 -16.63 13.63
C LEU A 595 -8.71 -17.51 14.83
N LEU A 596 -8.45 -18.80 14.62
CA LEU A 596 -8.18 -19.78 15.69
C LEU A 596 -7.04 -19.33 16.63
N SER A 597 -5.98 -18.72 16.08
CA SER A 597 -4.87 -18.16 16.87
C SER A 597 -5.06 -16.69 17.32
N GLN A 598 -6.23 -16.08 17.14
CA GLN A 598 -6.51 -14.67 17.48
C GLN A 598 -7.64 -14.55 18.50
N ILE A 599 -7.53 -15.30 19.60
CA ILE A 599 -8.51 -15.32 20.69
C ILE A 599 -7.87 -14.70 21.94
N GLY A 600 -8.48 -13.64 22.45
CA GLY A 600 -8.14 -13.05 23.75
C GLY A 600 -9.12 -13.53 24.83
N ILE A 601 -8.59 -13.90 25.99
CA ILE A 601 -9.39 -14.24 27.17
C ILE A 601 -9.31 -13.09 28.16
N ARG A 602 -10.47 -12.55 28.56
CA ARG A 602 -10.53 -11.50 29.57
C ARG A 602 -10.17 -12.10 30.93
N ASP A 603 -9.06 -11.65 31.51
CA ASP A 603 -8.64 -12.02 32.85
C ASP A 603 -9.18 -11.00 33.86
N ASP A 604 -10.29 -11.35 34.50
CA ASP A 604 -10.98 -10.49 35.46
C ASP A 604 -10.17 -10.29 36.76
N SER A 605 -9.09 -11.07 36.99
CA SER A 605 -8.24 -10.97 38.18
C SER A 605 -7.34 -9.73 38.17
N ARG A 606 -6.76 -9.37 37.00
CA ARG A 606 -5.83 -8.24 36.83
C ARG A 606 -6.49 -6.86 36.77
N THR A 607 -7.77 -6.78 36.42
CA THR A 607 -8.52 -5.51 36.40
C THR A 607 -8.78 -4.93 37.80
N SER A 608 -8.61 -5.73 38.86
CA SER A 608 -8.82 -5.30 40.25
C SER A 608 -7.61 -4.57 40.88
N SER A 609 -6.40 -4.74 40.33
CA SER A 609 -5.16 -4.28 40.97
C SER A 609 -4.56 -2.99 40.39
N GLY A 610 -5.22 -2.35 39.40
CA GLY A 610 -4.64 -1.24 38.63
C GLY A 610 -5.37 0.10 38.69
N ARG A 611 -6.45 0.25 39.46
CA ARG A 611 -7.12 1.55 39.67
C ARG A 611 -7.24 1.84 41.16
N GLY A 612 -6.51 2.87 41.59
CA GLY A 612 -6.57 3.43 42.94
C GLY A 612 -8.01 3.60 43.41
N GLY A 613 -8.23 3.23 44.68
CA GLY A 613 -9.53 3.26 45.31
C GLY A 613 -10.12 4.67 45.35
N ALA A 614 -11.19 4.89 44.58
CA ALA A 614 -12.23 5.90 44.81
C ALA A 614 -13.31 5.77 43.73
N GLY A 615 -14.12 4.70 43.77
CA GLY A 615 -15.24 4.59 42.82
C GLY A 615 -16.25 3.49 43.11
N THR A 616 -15.83 2.38 43.71
CA THR A 616 -16.66 1.19 43.85
C THR A 616 -17.58 1.17 45.09
N GLN A 617 -17.53 2.19 45.96
CA GLN A 617 -18.49 2.32 47.07
C GLN A 617 -19.81 3.02 46.70
N ARG A 618 -19.89 3.75 45.57
CA ARG A 618 -21.14 4.47 45.19
C ARG A 618 -22.13 3.66 44.36
N GLU A 619 -21.74 2.54 43.76
CA GLU A 619 -22.66 1.67 43.01
C GLU A 619 -23.32 0.58 43.87
N ALA A 620 -22.71 0.21 45.01
CA ALA A 620 -23.30 -0.76 45.93
C ALA A 620 -24.46 -0.17 46.77
N GLU A 621 -24.45 1.14 47.06
CA GLU A 621 -25.52 1.78 47.86
C GLU A 621 -26.81 2.08 47.07
N ARG A 622 -26.79 2.06 45.74
CA ARG A 622 -27.99 2.30 44.90
C ARG A 622 -28.85 1.07 44.64
N ARG A 623 -28.37 -0.15 44.94
CA ARG A 623 -29.16 -1.39 44.86
C ARG A 623 -29.78 -1.82 46.20
N GLY A 624 -29.62 -1.00 47.24
CA GLY A 624 -30.00 -1.34 48.61
C GLY A 624 -30.88 -0.32 49.31
N ARG A 625 -31.74 0.45 48.62
CA ARG A 625 -32.85 1.18 49.26
C ARG A 625 -34.07 1.22 48.32
N ARG A 626 -35.07 0.41 48.70
CA ARG A 626 -36.51 0.37 48.39
C ARG A 626 -37.02 1.03 47.11
#